data_AF-F4RRQ5-F1
#
_entry.id   AF-F4RRQ5-F1
#
_cell.length_a   1.000
_cell.length_b   1.000
_cell.length_c   1.000
_cell.angle_alpha   90.00
_cell.angle_beta   90.00
_cell.angle_gamma   90.00
#
_symmetry.space_group_name_H-M   'P 1'
#
loop_
_entity.id
_entity.type
_entity.pdbx_description
1 polymer ?
#
loop_
_entity_poly.entity_id
_entity_poly.type
_entity_poly.pdbx_seq_one_letter_code
_entity_poly.pdbx_strand_id
1 'polypeptide(L)'
;MKFLVLALLFAAAPYIQATSFLATSNGVGSSLNTLQASIARIRQVSQAHGHTQITNKCDQAQSHLKLAQGAFGQLQGGFLHAPWNARGSSQANQVRTRLSLCGNVLNSIYAQPEMKSFPEYKSPMSQSQATYRSVQKGCQDIWQWPAPNSGESDDDDSYSKEGYGSSYTPPSSDYAPRPKPSQAHSGYFRRSTSHKIRACQNSETSCPINSVDGGYECLDLKVEVGSCGGCVSKKEGENCLLIEGADGVGCLEGKCVVLSVKEGYAPGANGRPTLIGLHQAY
;
A
#
# COMPACT_ATOMS: atom_id res chain seq x y z
N MET A 1 -12.78 45.25 36.24
CA MET A 1 -13.59 44.01 36.30
C MET A 1 -12.98 43.03 35.33
N LYS A 2 -12.27 42.03 35.85
CA LYS A 2 -11.67 40.91 35.11
C LYS A 2 -12.70 39.77 35.14
N PHE A 3 -13.28 39.43 33.99
CA PHE A 3 -14.01 38.18 33.84
C PHE A 3 -13.45 37.42 32.65
N LEU A 4 -12.60 36.46 33.02
CA LEU A 4 -12.29 35.19 32.36
C LEU A 4 -13.16 34.89 31.12
N VAL A 5 -12.59 35.14 29.95
CA VAL A 5 -12.96 34.36 28.76
C VAL A 5 -12.27 33.02 28.94
N LEU A 6 -13.06 31.98 29.23
CA LEU A 6 -12.61 30.61 29.27
C LEU A 6 -11.88 30.29 27.96
N ALA A 7 -10.57 30.15 28.05
CA ALA A 7 -9.75 29.50 27.05
C ALA A 7 -10.12 28.02 27.01
N LEU A 8 -11.15 27.67 26.23
CA LEU A 8 -11.25 26.33 25.64
C LEU A 8 -10.24 26.29 24.49
N LEU A 9 -8.96 26.24 24.85
CA LEU A 9 -7.87 26.00 23.92
C LEU A 9 -8.04 24.59 23.34
N PHE A 10 -8.11 24.57 22.03
CA PHE A 10 -8.39 23.44 21.16
C PHE A 10 -7.45 22.25 21.40
N ALA A 11 -7.85 21.30 22.23
CA ALA A 11 -7.32 19.94 22.19
C ALA A 11 -8.01 19.08 21.11
N ALA A 12 -8.38 19.67 19.97
CA ALA A 12 -9.16 19.01 18.91
C ALA A 12 -8.38 18.77 17.60
N ALA A 13 -7.09 19.13 17.53
CA ALA A 13 -6.30 19.03 16.30
C ALA A 13 -6.18 17.60 15.72
N PRO A 14 -5.92 16.53 16.49
CA PRO A 14 -5.79 15.19 15.91
C PRO A 14 -7.14 14.56 15.53
N TYR A 15 -8.24 14.95 16.17
CA TYR A 15 -9.57 14.35 15.94
C TYR A 15 -10.29 14.95 14.72
N ILE A 16 -10.08 16.24 14.44
CA ILE A 16 -10.66 16.92 13.26
C ILE A 16 -9.97 16.44 11.96
N GLN A 17 -8.69 16.05 12.01
CA GLN A 17 -7.98 15.50 10.85
C GLN A 17 -8.43 14.08 10.47
N ALA A 18 -8.73 13.21 11.44
CA ALA A 18 -9.17 11.84 11.16
C ALA A 18 -10.57 11.78 10.51
N THR A 19 -11.50 12.63 10.94
CA THR A 19 -12.87 12.68 10.39
C THR A 19 -12.92 13.24 8.96
N SER A 20 -12.12 14.27 8.68
CA SER A 20 -11.97 14.83 7.32
C SER A 20 -11.23 13.89 6.37
N PHE A 21 -10.25 13.14 6.86
CA PHE A 21 -9.58 12.10 6.07
C PHE A 21 -10.53 10.96 5.70
N LEU A 22 -11.31 10.47 6.67
CA LEU A 22 -12.30 9.41 6.43
C LEU A 22 -13.34 9.85 5.39
N ALA A 23 -13.85 11.08 5.49
CA ALA A 23 -14.80 11.62 4.52
C ALA A 23 -14.21 11.70 3.10
N THR A 24 -12.97 12.21 2.98
CA THR A 24 -12.23 12.28 1.70
C THR A 24 -12.04 10.89 1.12
N SER A 25 -11.61 9.95 1.94
CA SER A 25 -11.38 8.56 1.54
C SER A 25 -12.67 7.86 1.10
N ASN A 26 -13.78 8.05 1.83
CA ASN A 26 -15.08 7.52 1.42
C ASN A 26 -15.54 8.11 0.07
N GLY A 27 -15.28 9.41 -0.16
CA GLY A 27 -15.55 10.07 -1.43
C GLY A 27 -14.78 9.44 -2.60
N VAL A 28 -13.49 9.14 -2.39
CA VAL A 28 -12.67 8.43 -3.39
C VAL A 28 -13.18 7.01 -3.64
N GLY A 29 -13.51 6.27 -2.57
CA GLY A 29 -14.08 4.91 -2.69
C GLY A 29 -15.38 4.89 -3.50
N SER A 30 -16.28 5.84 -3.24
CA SER A 30 -17.52 6.01 -4.01
C SER A 30 -17.25 6.37 -5.48
N SER A 31 -16.28 7.24 -5.73
CA SER A 31 -15.87 7.64 -7.08
C SER A 31 -15.27 6.46 -7.86
N LEU A 32 -14.47 5.59 -7.22
CA LEU A 32 -13.95 4.36 -7.83
C LEU A 32 -15.09 3.42 -8.26
N ASN A 33 -16.11 3.23 -7.43
CA ASN A 33 -17.28 2.41 -7.76
C ASN A 33 -18.10 3.02 -8.91
N THR A 34 -18.25 4.34 -8.93
CA THR A 34 -18.95 5.05 -10.01
C THR A 34 -18.17 4.94 -11.32
N LEU A 35 -16.84 5.00 -11.28
CA LEU A 35 -15.99 4.81 -12.44
C LEU A 35 -16.18 3.38 -12.99
N GLN A 36 -16.19 2.37 -12.12
CA GLN A 36 -16.42 0.97 -12.52
C GLN A 36 -17.76 0.80 -13.25
N ALA A 37 -18.83 1.41 -12.71
CA ALA A 37 -20.15 1.40 -13.34
C ALA A 37 -20.16 2.13 -14.70
N SER A 38 -19.47 3.26 -14.82
CA SER A 38 -19.38 4.00 -16.09
C SER A 38 -18.66 3.18 -17.18
N ILE A 39 -17.57 2.49 -16.84
CA ILE A 39 -16.84 1.61 -17.77
C ILE A 39 -17.71 0.41 -18.18
N ALA A 40 -18.49 -0.14 -17.23
CA ALA A 40 -19.45 -1.21 -17.53
C ALA A 40 -20.49 -0.77 -18.57
N ARG A 41 -20.96 0.48 -18.51
CA ARG A 41 -21.90 1.03 -19.50
C ARG A 41 -21.24 1.19 -20.87
N ILE A 42 -19.99 1.68 -20.95
CA ILE A 42 -19.24 1.72 -22.23
C ILE A 42 -19.15 0.32 -22.83
N ARG A 43 -18.82 -0.68 -21.99
CA ARG A 43 -18.75 -2.09 -22.40
C ARG A 43 -20.09 -2.63 -22.91
N GLN A 44 -21.20 -2.29 -22.27
CA GLN A 44 -22.53 -2.72 -22.72
C GLN A 44 -22.87 -2.16 -24.11
N VAL A 45 -22.58 -0.88 -24.34
CA VAL A 45 -22.75 -0.26 -25.66
C VAL A 45 -21.84 -0.96 -26.68
N SER A 46 -20.58 -1.23 -26.35
CA SER A 46 -19.67 -1.93 -27.27
C SER A 46 -20.10 -3.34 -27.60
N GLN A 47 -20.70 -4.05 -26.66
CA GLN A 47 -21.27 -5.37 -26.93
C GLN A 47 -22.49 -5.30 -27.84
N ALA A 48 -23.40 -4.34 -27.62
CA ALA A 48 -24.59 -4.17 -28.43
C ALA A 48 -24.27 -3.86 -29.90
N HIS A 49 -23.19 -3.14 -30.17
CA HIS A 49 -22.72 -2.80 -31.52
C HIS A 49 -21.67 -3.79 -32.09
N GLY A 50 -21.29 -4.83 -31.36
CA GLY A 50 -20.29 -5.80 -31.82
C GLY A 50 -18.85 -5.28 -31.86
N HIS A 51 -18.55 -4.19 -31.15
CA HIS A 51 -17.20 -3.60 -31.07
C HIS A 51 -16.33 -4.39 -30.08
N THR A 52 -15.79 -5.52 -30.52
CA THR A 52 -15.02 -6.46 -29.69
C THR A 52 -13.74 -5.84 -29.11
N GLN A 53 -13.03 -5.00 -29.86
CA GLN A 53 -11.82 -4.33 -29.37
C GLN A 53 -12.11 -3.39 -28.18
N ILE A 54 -13.18 -2.60 -28.27
CA ILE A 54 -13.61 -1.71 -27.18
C ILE A 54 -14.06 -2.54 -25.97
N THR A 55 -14.79 -3.63 -26.21
CA THR A 55 -15.24 -4.54 -25.16
C THR A 55 -14.05 -5.11 -24.37
N ASN A 56 -13.04 -5.65 -25.07
CA ASN A 56 -11.86 -6.23 -24.44
C ASN A 56 -11.05 -5.19 -23.65
N LYS A 57 -10.94 -3.96 -24.16
CA LYS A 57 -10.29 -2.86 -23.43
C LYS A 57 -11.08 -2.44 -22.20
N CYS A 58 -12.42 -2.43 -22.26
CA CYS A 58 -13.24 -2.17 -21.09
C CYS A 58 -13.01 -3.25 -20.01
N ASP A 59 -12.93 -4.52 -20.38
CA ASP A 59 -12.62 -5.61 -19.45
C ASP A 59 -11.22 -5.42 -18.81
N GLN A 60 -10.22 -5.02 -19.60
CA GLN A 60 -8.88 -4.72 -19.11
C GLN A 60 -8.88 -3.53 -18.12
N ALA A 61 -9.58 -2.44 -18.46
CA ALA A 61 -9.71 -1.27 -17.58
C ALA A 61 -10.42 -1.62 -16.26
N GLN A 62 -11.49 -2.43 -16.31
CA GLN A 62 -12.21 -2.90 -15.13
C GLN A 62 -11.33 -3.78 -14.24
N SER A 63 -10.49 -4.63 -14.81
CA SER A 63 -9.53 -5.45 -14.06
C SER A 63 -8.54 -4.58 -13.27
N HIS A 64 -7.94 -3.59 -13.92
CA HIS A 64 -7.05 -2.63 -13.23
C HIS A 64 -7.77 -1.86 -12.14
N LEU A 65 -8.99 -1.38 -12.41
CA LEU A 65 -9.77 -0.63 -11.44
C LEU A 65 -10.16 -1.47 -10.21
N LYS A 66 -10.50 -2.75 -10.40
CA LYS A 66 -10.82 -3.67 -9.30
C LYS A 66 -9.64 -3.88 -8.35
N LEU A 67 -8.43 -3.98 -8.90
CA LEU A 67 -7.21 -4.07 -8.10
C LEU A 67 -6.94 -2.75 -7.35
N ALA A 68 -7.20 -1.60 -7.99
CA ALA A 68 -7.11 -0.30 -7.32
C ALA A 68 -8.13 -0.19 -6.17
N GLN A 69 -9.37 -0.64 -6.36
CA GLN A 69 -10.41 -0.65 -5.32
C GLN A 69 -10.00 -1.51 -4.12
N GLY A 70 -9.45 -2.71 -4.36
CA GLY A 70 -8.97 -3.58 -3.30
C GLY A 70 -7.85 -2.94 -2.47
N ALA A 71 -6.82 -2.42 -3.13
CA ALA A 71 -5.72 -1.72 -2.47
C ALA A 71 -6.22 -0.47 -1.72
N PHE A 72 -7.17 0.26 -2.30
CA PHE A 72 -7.74 1.45 -1.67
C PHE A 72 -8.58 1.12 -0.42
N GLY A 73 -9.32 0.02 -0.44
CA GLY A 73 -10.04 -0.46 0.75
C GLY A 73 -9.11 -0.82 1.91
N GLN A 74 -7.92 -1.36 1.62
CA GLN A 74 -6.91 -1.65 2.64
C GLN A 74 -6.30 -0.37 3.24
N LEU A 75 -6.13 0.69 2.44
CA LEU A 75 -5.70 2.01 2.94
C LEU A 75 -6.68 2.59 3.96
N GLN A 76 -7.98 2.46 3.69
CA GLN A 76 -9.03 2.97 4.57
C GLN A 76 -8.98 2.36 5.96
N GLY A 77 -8.59 1.10 6.09
CA GLY A 77 -8.46 0.46 7.40
C GLY A 77 -7.16 0.80 8.14
N GLY A 78 -6.07 1.04 7.40
CA GLY A 78 -4.72 1.12 7.97
C GLY A 78 -4.26 2.51 8.43
N PHE A 79 -4.78 3.59 7.84
CA PHE A 79 -4.18 4.93 7.98
C PHE A 79 -5.07 5.99 8.65
N LEU A 80 -6.22 5.61 9.22
CA LEU A 80 -7.16 6.58 9.82
C LEU A 80 -6.54 7.44 10.93
N HIS A 81 -5.61 6.88 11.70
CA HIS A 81 -4.96 7.56 12.83
C HIS A 81 -3.65 8.26 12.45
N ALA A 82 -3.09 7.96 11.27
CA ALA A 82 -1.90 8.63 10.74
C ALA A 82 -1.99 8.79 9.21
N PRO A 83 -2.92 9.61 8.70
CA PRO A 83 -3.14 9.81 7.25
C PRO A 83 -1.90 10.20 6.46
N TRP A 84 -1.00 11.00 7.05
CA TRP A 84 0.24 11.45 6.42
C TRP A 84 1.19 10.31 6.05
N ASN A 85 1.06 9.14 6.70
CA ASN A 85 1.84 7.95 6.37
C ASN A 85 1.27 7.18 5.16
N ALA A 86 0.02 7.42 4.78
CA ALA A 86 -0.64 6.68 3.69
C ALA A 86 0.13 6.81 2.37
N ARG A 87 0.71 7.99 2.08
CA ARG A 87 1.39 8.27 0.81
C ARG A 87 2.56 7.34 0.50
N GLY A 88 3.27 6.86 1.51
CA GLY A 88 4.47 6.02 1.39
C GLY A 88 4.17 4.52 1.44
N SER A 89 2.91 4.15 1.62
CA SER A 89 2.48 2.77 1.77
C SER A 89 2.51 1.97 0.46
N SER A 90 2.65 0.65 0.57
CA SER A 90 2.54 -0.26 -0.58
C SER A 90 1.17 -0.16 -1.25
N GLN A 91 0.10 0.00 -0.46
CA GLN A 91 -1.26 0.13 -0.96
C GLN A 91 -1.44 1.43 -1.77
N ALA A 92 -0.84 2.55 -1.34
CA ALA A 92 -0.86 3.79 -2.11
C ALA A 92 -0.16 3.63 -3.47
N ASN A 93 0.98 2.93 -3.50
CA ASN A 93 1.67 2.62 -4.75
C ASN A 93 0.83 1.72 -5.66
N GLN A 94 0.18 0.69 -5.11
CA GLN A 94 -0.75 -0.15 -5.88
C GLN A 94 -1.90 0.67 -6.47
N VAL A 95 -2.53 1.54 -5.68
CA VAL A 95 -3.60 2.43 -6.17
C VAL A 95 -3.11 3.31 -7.32
N ARG A 96 -1.97 3.99 -7.16
CA ARG A 96 -1.39 4.85 -8.21
C ARG A 96 -1.11 4.07 -9.50
N THR A 97 -0.43 2.94 -9.39
CA THR A 97 -0.06 2.12 -10.54
C THR A 97 -1.29 1.60 -11.26
N ARG A 98 -2.26 1.04 -10.52
CA ARG A 98 -3.47 0.47 -11.11
C ARG A 98 -4.37 1.54 -11.72
N LEU A 99 -4.47 2.71 -11.11
CA LEU A 99 -5.21 3.83 -11.70
C LEU A 99 -4.53 4.38 -12.96
N SER A 100 -3.21 4.47 -12.99
CA SER A 100 -2.45 4.88 -14.18
C SER A 100 -2.68 3.90 -15.33
N LEU A 101 -2.55 2.59 -15.08
CA LEU A 101 -2.85 1.55 -16.08
C LEU A 101 -4.29 1.64 -16.59
N CYS A 102 -5.26 1.77 -15.68
CA CYS A 102 -6.67 1.98 -16.04
C CYS A 102 -6.84 3.22 -16.95
N GLY A 103 -6.23 4.35 -16.58
CA GLY A 103 -6.26 5.59 -17.37
C GLY A 103 -5.69 5.43 -18.77
N ASN A 104 -4.57 4.71 -18.92
CA ASN A 104 -3.97 4.43 -20.22
C ASN A 104 -4.91 3.61 -21.12
N VAL A 105 -5.56 2.59 -20.56
CA VAL A 105 -6.55 1.80 -21.30
C VAL A 105 -7.76 2.67 -21.68
N LEU A 106 -8.28 3.49 -20.76
CA LEU A 106 -9.39 4.42 -21.03
C LEU A 106 -9.05 5.41 -22.15
N ASN A 107 -7.86 6.01 -22.12
CA ASN A 107 -7.39 6.88 -23.20
C ASN A 107 -7.37 6.15 -24.55
N SER A 108 -6.94 4.88 -24.56
CA SER A 108 -6.94 4.05 -25.77
C SER A 108 -8.35 3.68 -26.26
N ILE A 109 -9.35 3.65 -25.38
CA ILE A 109 -10.76 3.48 -25.72
C ILE A 109 -11.28 4.77 -26.33
N TYR A 110 -11.08 5.91 -25.68
CA TYR A 110 -11.59 7.21 -26.13
C TYR A 110 -11.02 7.64 -27.49
N ALA A 111 -9.84 7.13 -27.86
CA ALA A 111 -9.22 7.37 -29.17
C ALA A 111 -9.86 6.57 -30.32
N GLN A 112 -10.71 5.56 -30.04
CA GLN A 112 -11.31 4.74 -31.09
C GLN A 112 -12.32 5.54 -31.93
N PRO A 113 -12.35 5.37 -33.27
CA PRO A 113 -13.25 6.13 -34.14
C PRO A 113 -14.74 5.88 -33.83
N GLU A 114 -15.09 4.68 -33.42
CA GLU A 114 -16.46 4.29 -33.04
C GLU A 114 -16.99 5.12 -31.87
N MET A 115 -16.12 5.57 -30.97
CA MET A 115 -16.51 6.41 -29.84
C MET A 115 -17.06 7.77 -30.27
N LYS A 116 -16.69 8.25 -31.47
CA LYS A 116 -17.20 9.50 -32.06
C LYS A 116 -18.42 9.25 -32.95
N SER A 117 -18.42 8.13 -33.67
CA SER A 117 -19.45 7.80 -34.66
C SER A 117 -20.78 7.37 -34.05
N PHE A 118 -20.77 6.79 -32.84
CA PHE A 118 -21.98 6.27 -32.18
C PHE A 118 -22.38 7.15 -30.98
N PRO A 119 -23.54 7.84 -31.03
CA PRO A 119 -23.95 8.79 -29.98
C PRO A 119 -24.17 8.13 -28.60
N GLU A 120 -24.45 6.84 -28.56
CA GLU A 120 -24.68 6.04 -27.35
C GLU A 120 -23.46 6.03 -26.42
N TYR A 121 -22.25 6.24 -26.94
CA TYR A 121 -21.04 6.33 -26.13
C TYR A 121 -20.88 7.67 -25.40
N LYS A 122 -21.56 8.75 -25.82
CA LYS A 122 -21.29 10.12 -25.32
C LYS A 122 -21.48 10.24 -23.82
N SER A 123 -22.63 9.78 -23.32
CA SER A 123 -22.98 9.85 -21.89
C SER A 123 -22.02 9.03 -21.00
N PRO A 124 -21.83 7.71 -21.25
CA PRO A 124 -20.94 6.91 -20.40
C PRO A 124 -19.47 7.31 -20.51
N MET A 125 -19.01 7.81 -21.67
CA MET A 125 -17.67 8.38 -21.82
C MET A 125 -17.47 9.64 -20.97
N SER A 126 -18.39 10.62 -21.06
CA SER A 126 -18.31 11.86 -20.28
C SER A 126 -18.31 11.57 -18.78
N GLN A 127 -19.19 10.68 -18.32
CA GLN A 127 -19.24 10.28 -16.92
C GLN A 127 -17.96 9.57 -16.49
N SER A 128 -17.41 8.69 -17.33
CA SER A 128 -16.15 7.98 -17.06
C SER A 128 -14.97 8.95 -16.91
N GLN A 129 -14.83 9.92 -17.82
CA GLN A 129 -13.77 10.93 -17.77
C GLN A 129 -13.89 11.83 -16.54
N ALA A 130 -15.09 12.33 -16.24
CA ALA A 130 -15.32 13.18 -15.08
C ALA A 130 -15.01 12.43 -13.78
N THR A 131 -15.49 11.19 -13.66
CA THR A 131 -15.29 10.38 -12.46
C THR A 131 -13.82 9.99 -12.29
N TYR A 132 -13.11 9.66 -13.38
CA TYR A 132 -11.68 9.38 -13.32
C TYR A 132 -10.88 10.59 -12.80
N ARG A 133 -11.19 11.81 -13.25
CA ARG A 133 -10.59 13.04 -12.72
C ARG A 133 -10.88 13.24 -11.24
N SER A 134 -12.10 12.98 -10.79
CA SER A 134 -12.46 13.05 -9.36
C SER A 134 -11.67 12.04 -8.53
N VAL A 135 -11.49 10.81 -9.02
CA VAL A 135 -10.66 9.79 -8.37
C VAL A 135 -9.21 10.27 -8.28
N GLN A 136 -8.62 10.78 -9.37
CA GLN A 136 -7.25 11.29 -9.37
C GLN A 136 -7.07 12.40 -8.35
N LYS A 137 -7.99 13.38 -8.33
CA LYS A 137 -7.95 14.50 -7.39
C LYS A 137 -8.08 14.05 -5.95
N GLY A 138 -9.07 13.22 -5.63
CA GLY A 138 -9.24 12.75 -4.25
C GLY A 138 -8.09 11.85 -3.78
N CYS A 139 -7.51 11.02 -4.65
CA CYS A 139 -6.27 10.31 -4.34
C CYS A 139 -5.12 11.29 -4.07
N GLN A 140 -4.96 12.33 -4.87
CA GLN A 140 -3.94 13.36 -4.64
C GLN A 140 -4.13 14.06 -3.29
N ASP A 141 -5.36 14.37 -2.91
CA ASP A 141 -5.68 14.99 -1.62
C ASP A 141 -5.30 14.07 -0.44
N ILE A 142 -5.51 12.77 -0.59
CA ILE A 142 -5.06 11.75 0.39
C ILE A 142 -3.53 11.70 0.46
N TRP A 143 -2.83 11.78 -0.67
CA TRP A 143 -1.36 11.69 -0.70
C TRP A 143 -0.66 12.95 -0.17
N GLN A 144 -1.32 14.09 -0.26
CA GLN A 144 -0.81 15.39 0.19
C GLN A 144 -1.32 15.74 1.60
N TRP A 145 -1.91 14.76 2.31
CA TRP A 145 -2.45 15.00 3.64
C TRP A 145 -1.36 15.53 4.59
N PRO A 146 -1.57 16.67 5.25
CA PRO A 146 -0.54 17.30 6.06
C PRO A 146 -0.22 16.45 7.29
N ALA A 147 1.07 16.38 7.64
CA ALA A 147 1.49 15.89 8.95
C ALA A 147 1.14 16.96 10.01
N PRO A 148 0.81 16.56 11.25
CA PRO A 148 0.77 17.49 12.37
C PRO A 148 2.14 18.16 12.48
N ASN A 149 2.18 19.47 12.67
CA ASN A 149 3.43 20.16 12.97
C ASN A 149 4.01 19.51 14.23
N SER A 150 5.18 18.87 14.12
CA SER A 150 6.01 18.63 15.30
C SER A 150 6.28 20.02 15.86
N GLY A 151 5.84 20.29 17.09
CA GLY A 151 6.09 21.54 17.76
C GLY A 151 7.55 21.94 17.54
N GLU A 152 7.71 23.16 17.04
CA GLU A 152 8.89 23.98 17.24
C GLU A 152 9.37 23.73 18.67
N SER A 153 10.60 23.21 18.77
CA SER A 153 11.27 23.00 20.04
C SER A 153 11.43 24.36 20.71
N ASP A 154 10.60 24.64 21.71
CA ASP A 154 11.00 25.62 22.72
C ASP A 154 12.20 25.02 23.45
N ASP A 155 13.36 25.59 23.13
CA ASP A 155 14.61 25.44 23.86
C ASP A 155 14.37 25.69 25.35
N ASP A 156 14.70 24.72 26.20
CA ASP A 156 15.05 24.99 27.60
C ASP A 156 16.34 24.22 27.90
N ASP A 157 17.45 24.89 27.61
CA ASP A 157 18.78 24.55 28.08
C ASP A 157 18.85 24.64 29.61
N SER A 158 19.53 23.66 30.23
CA SER A 158 20.37 23.79 31.45
C SER A 158 20.07 22.75 32.54
N TYR A 159 20.79 21.61 32.50
CA TYR A 159 21.58 21.19 33.67
C TYR A 159 22.68 20.18 33.27
N SER A 160 23.84 20.33 33.91
CA SER A 160 25.19 19.95 33.49
C SER A 160 25.51 18.46 33.37
N LYS A 161 26.51 18.18 32.50
CA LYS A 161 27.36 16.98 32.48
C LYS A 161 27.98 16.70 33.87
N GLU A 162 27.91 15.45 34.34
CA GLU A 162 28.99 14.57 34.85
C GLU A 162 28.39 13.13 34.81
N GLY A 163 28.94 12.12 34.14
CA GLY A 163 30.14 11.37 34.50
C GLY A 163 29.80 10.19 35.44
N TYR A 164 29.63 8.96 34.93
CA TYR A 164 30.13 7.69 35.52
C TYR A 164 29.65 6.46 34.73
N GLY A 165 30.58 5.60 34.32
CA GLY A 165 30.28 4.20 34.05
C GLY A 165 30.30 3.40 35.34
N SER A 166 29.49 2.35 35.47
CA SER A 166 29.87 1.14 36.22
C SER A 166 28.79 0.07 36.10
N SER A 167 29.26 -1.11 35.71
CA SER A 167 28.80 -2.45 36.09
C SER A 167 28.04 -2.53 37.41
N TYR A 168 26.91 -3.25 37.41
CA TYR A 168 26.43 -3.95 38.61
C TYR A 168 25.86 -5.32 38.24
N THR A 169 26.53 -6.33 38.79
CA THR A 169 26.12 -7.73 38.93
C THR A 169 24.89 -7.88 39.84
N PRO A 170 24.03 -8.89 39.62
CA PRO A 170 22.89 -9.16 40.51
C PRO A 170 23.33 -9.89 41.80
N PRO A 171 22.67 -9.64 42.95
CA PRO A 171 22.93 -10.39 44.17
C PRO A 171 22.21 -11.76 44.15
N SER A 172 22.90 -12.75 44.70
CA SER A 172 22.46 -14.13 44.96
C SER A 172 22.11 -14.31 46.45
N SER A 173 21.42 -15.44 46.74
CA SER A 173 21.17 -16.11 48.03
C SER A 173 19.79 -15.80 48.65
N ASP A 174 18.93 -16.75 49.09
CA ASP A 174 19.12 -18.14 49.51
C ASP A 174 17.83 -19.01 49.45
N TYR A 175 18.04 -20.30 49.17
CA TYR A 175 17.33 -21.55 49.58
C TYR A 175 15.81 -21.84 49.36
N ALA A 176 15.56 -22.68 48.33
CA ALA A 176 14.79 -23.97 48.26
C ALA A 176 13.29 -24.09 48.69
N PRO A 177 12.52 -25.12 48.25
CA PRO A 177 12.55 -25.96 47.04
C PRO A 177 11.22 -25.87 46.19
N ARG A 178 11.26 -26.20 44.89
CA ARG A 178 10.06 -26.66 44.13
C ARG A 178 9.93 -28.19 44.31
N PRO A 179 8.75 -28.85 44.22
CA PRO A 179 7.62 -28.53 43.33
C PRO A 179 6.18 -28.86 43.84
N LYS A 180 5.18 -28.18 43.25
CA LYS A 180 3.90 -28.69 42.67
C LYS A 180 2.80 -27.62 42.72
N PRO A 181 2.29 -27.12 41.59
CA PRO A 181 0.93 -26.61 41.55
C PRO A 181 -0.03 -27.79 41.37
N SER A 182 -0.87 -28.00 42.38
CA SER A 182 -2.11 -28.75 42.28
C SER A 182 -3.01 -28.14 41.20
N GLN A 183 -3.76 -29.04 40.59
CA GLN A 183 -4.70 -28.84 39.50
C GLN A 183 -5.68 -27.67 39.70
N ALA A 184 -6.10 -27.13 38.55
CA ALA A 184 -7.44 -26.63 38.22
C ALA A 184 -7.51 -25.13 37.87
N HIS A 185 -7.25 -24.83 36.60
CA HIS A 185 -8.20 -23.99 35.88
C HIS A 185 -8.36 -24.51 34.45
N SER A 186 -9.58 -24.98 34.19
CA SER A 186 -10.26 -25.19 32.91
C SER A 186 -9.36 -25.34 31.67
N GLY A 187 -9.18 -26.59 31.27
CA GLY A 187 -8.55 -26.93 30.00
C GLY A 187 -9.39 -26.45 28.82
N TYR A 188 -8.89 -25.44 28.12
CA TYR A 188 -8.91 -25.51 26.68
C TYR A 188 -7.64 -26.24 26.27
N PHE A 189 -7.75 -27.56 26.17
CA PHE A 189 -6.88 -28.32 25.29
C PHE A 189 -6.88 -27.59 23.95
N ARG A 190 -5.79 -26.87 23.62
CA ARG A 190 -5.49 -26.62 22.21
C ARG A 190 -5.22 -27.99 21.66
N ARG A 191 -6.30 -28.63 21.20
CA ARG A 191 -6.26 -29.85 20.45
C ARG A 191 -5.30 -29.54 19.32
N SER A 192 -4.11 -30.11 19.42
CA SER A 192 -3.21 -30.30 18.29
C SER A 192 -3.98 -31.20 17.32
N THR A 193 -4.92 -30.60 16.60
CA THR A 193 -5.40 -31.14 15.35
C THR A 193 -4.32 -30.80 14.35
N SER A 194 -3.32 -31.68 14.30
CA SER A 194 -2.72 -32.07 13.04
C SER A 194 -3.85 -32.26 12.03
N HIS A 195 -4.12 -31.21 11.24
CA HIS A 195 -4.86 -31.18 9.97
C HIS A 195 -5.14 -29.70 9.59
N LYS A 196 -4.50 -29.21 8.52
CA LYS A 196 -4.79 -27.95 7.77
C LYS A 196 -4.14 -26.61 8.17
N ILE A 197 -2.85 -26.54 8.50
CA ILE A 197 -2.09 -25.28 8.35
C ILE A 197 -1.09 -25.42 7.21
N ARG A 198 -1.54 -25.42 5.94
CA ARG A 198 -0.58 -25.34 4.80
C ARG A 198 -1.07 -24.68 3.51
N ALA A 199 -2.30 -24.20 3.41
CA ALA A 199 -2.77 -23.55 2.18
C ALA A 199 -3.16 -22.11 2.49
N CYS A 200 -2.31 -21.17 2.07
CA CYS A 200 -2.77 -19.81 1.82
C CYS A 200 -4.00 -19.86 0.90
N GLN A 201 -4.91 -18.91 1.07
CA GLN A 201 -6.07 -18.85 0.20
C GLN A 201 -5.60 -18.39 -1.19
N ASN A 202 -6.21 -18.90 -2.26
CA ASN A 202 -5.81 -18.61 -3.64
C ASN A 202 -4.39 -19.14 -3.97
N SER A 203 -3.84 -18.73 -5.12
CA SER A 203 -2.50 -19.13 -5.58
C SER A 203 -1.34 -18.45 -4.81
N GLU A 204 -1.58 -18.04 -3.57
CA GLU A 204 -0.60 -17.41 -2.69
C GLU A 204 0.33 -18.45 -2.06
N THR A 205 1.54 -18.03 -1.69
CA THR A 205 2.57 -18.89 -1.11
C THR A 205 2.80 -18.55 0.35
N SER A 206 2.91 -19.60 1.18
CA SER A 206 3.21 -19.46 2.61
C SER A 206 4.71 -19.23 2.83
N CYS A 207 5.06 -17.98 3.14
CA CYS A 207 6.42 -17.56 3.44
C CYS A 207 6.62 -17.41 4.95
N PRO A 208 7.70 -17.97 5.53
CA PRO A 208 8.04 -17.73 6.93
C PRO A 208 8.34 -16.25 7.18
N ILE A 209 7.75 -15.68 8.24
CA ILE A 209 8.02 -14.29 8.66
C ILE A 209 9.38 -14.23 9.39
N ASN A 210 9.68 -15.26 10.18
CA ASN A 210 10.96 -15.40 10.87
C ASN A 210 11.35 -16.88 11.01
N SER A 211 12.63 -17.15 11.26
CA SER A 211 13.16 -18.51 11.37
C SER A 211 12.91 -19.15 12.74
N VAL A 212 12.39 -18.40 13.72
CA VAL A 212 12.40 -18.75 15.15
C VAL A 212 11.01 -19.00 15.73
N ASP A 213 9.99 -18.22 15.35
CA ASP A 213 8.66 -18.28 15.98
C ASP A 213 7.62 -19.07 15.17
N GLY A 214 8.02 -19.64 14.02
CA GLY A 214 7.17 -20.49 13.19
C GLY A 214 5.97 -19.77 12.55
N GLY A 215 5.98 -18.43 12.53
CA GLY A 215 4.97 -17.61 11.88
C GLY A 215 5.13 -17.62 10.36
N TYR A 216 4.00 -17.63 9.64
CA TYR A 216 3.97 -17.55 8.18
C TYR A 216 3.04 -16.44 7.73
N GLU A 217 3.43 -15.77 6.66
CA GLU A 217 2.60 -14.85 5.88
C GLU A 217 2.27 -15.47 4.53
N CYS A 218 1.14 -15.06 3.96
CA CYS A 218 0.69 -15.49 2.64
C CYS A 218 0.95 -14.39 1.64
N LEU A 219 1.82 -14.66 0.67
CA LEU A 219 2.27 -13.67 -0.32
C LEU A 219 1.98 -14.16 -1.74
N ASP A 220 1.49 -13.27 -2.60
CA ASP A 220 1.50 -13.50 -4.05
C ASP A 220 2.88 -13.14 -4.60
N LEU A 221 3.73 -14.16 -4.71
CA LEU A 221 5.11 -14.04 -5.18
C LEU A 221 5.22 -13.51 -6.62
N LYS A 222 4.12 -13.44 -7.38
CA LYS A 222 4.13 -12.88 -8.73
C LYS A 222 4.15 -11.37 -8.75
N VAL A 223 3.72 -10.73 -7.66
CA VAL A 223 3.52 -9.28 -7.58
C VAL A 223 4.07 -8.64 -6.30
N GLU A 224 4.45 -9.44 -5.31
CA GLU A 224 4.99 -8.95 -4.05
C GLU A 224 6.45 -8.50 -4.21
N VAL A 225 6.72 -7.21 -3.99
CA VAL A 225 8.06 -6.62 -4.20
C VAL A 225 9.06 -7.04 -3.12
N GLY A 226 8.60 -7.37 -1.92
CA GLY A 226 9.45 -7.81 -0.81
C GLY A 226 9.83 -9.30 -0.85
N SER A 227 9.19 -10.09 -1.71
CA SER A 227 9.44 -11.52 -1.90
C SER A 227 9.07 -11.94 -3.33
N CYS A 228 9.68 -11.26 -4.30
CA CYS A 228 9.36 -11.46 -5.70
C CYS A 228 9.95 -12.77 -6.20
N GLY A 229 9.11 -13.61 -6.81
CA GLY A 229 9.51 -14.90 -7.37
C GLY A 229 9.72 -16.02 -6.33
N GLY A 230 9.68 -15.71 -5.03
CA GLY A 230 10.00 -16.67 -3.98
C GLY A 230 10.09 -16.03 -2.60
N CYS A 231 9.95 -16.84 -1.55
CA CYS A 231 10.08 -16.34 -0.17
C CYS A 231 11.53 -15.90 0.09
N VAL A 232 11.74 -14.62 0.37
CA VAL A 232 13.08 -14.08 0.68
C VAL A 232 13.64 -14.69 1.96
N SER A 233 12.80 -15.00 2.95
CA SER A 233 13.20 -15.69 4.19
C SER A 233 13.77 -17.10 3.96
N LYS A 234 13.40 -17.74 2.84
CA LYS A 234 13.96 -19.03 2.40
C LYS A 234 15.08 -18.88 1.36
N LYS A 235 15.40 -17.65 0.94
CA LYS A 235 16.31 -17.36 -0.18
C LYS A 235 15.83 -17.94 -1.52
N GLU A 236 14.52 -18.07 -1.70
CA GLU A 236 13.91 -18.60 -2.93
C GLU A 236 13.52 -17.48 -3.91
N GLY A 237 13.48 -16.23 -3.46
CA GLY A 237 13.16 -15.06 -4.27
C GLY A 237 13.95 -13.83 -3.85
N GLU A 238 13.58 -12.69 -4.43
CA GLU A 238 14.32 -11.44 -4.28
C GLU A 238 13.44 -10.33 -3.70
N ASN A 239 14.02 -9.55 -2.78
CA ASN A 239 13.41 -8.31 -2.34
C ASN A 239 13.84 -7.19 -3.30
N CYS A 240 12.96 -6.84 -4.25
CA CYS A 240 13.26 -5.84 -5.28
C CYS A 240 13.57 -4.47 -4.69
N LEU A 241 13.09 -4.15 -3.47
CA LEU A 241 13.36 -2.89 -2.79
C LEU A 241 14.83 -2.71 -2.42
N LEU A 242 15.62 -3.80 -2.43
CA LEU A 242 17.05 -3.79 -2.12
C LEU A 242 17.93 -3.68 -3.38
N ILE A 243 17.33 -3.50 -4.58
CA ILE A 243 18.09 -3.30 -5.81
C ILE A 243 18.82 -1.95 -5.74
N GLU A 244 20.15 -2.01 -5.74
CA GLU A 244 21.00 -0.83 -5.68
C GLU A 244 20.79 0.06 -6.91
N GLY A 245 20.77 1.38 -6.68
CA GLY A 245 20.56 2.37 -7.74
C GLY A 245 19.14 2.46 -8.27
N ALA A 246 18.21 1.61 -7.82
CA ALA A 246 16.82 1.70 -8.22
C ALA A 246 16.10 2.73 -7.34
N ASP A 247 15.31 3.58 -7.98
CA ASP A 247 14.44 4.55 -7.31
C ASP A 247 12.99 4.03 -7.27
N GLY A 248 12.58 3.33 -8.32
CA GLY A 248 11.30 2.66 -8.43
C GLY A 248 11.49 1.22 -8.90
N VAL A 249 10.86 0.29 -8.20
CA VAL A 249 10.89 -1.14 -8.51
C VAL A 249 9.50 -1.74 -8.48
N GLY A 250 9.32 -2.86 -9.19
CA GLY A 250 8.12 -3.66 -9.17
C GLY A 250 8.44 -5.15 -9.21
N CYS A 251 7.43 -5.97 -8.96
CA CYS A 251 7.47 -7.41 -9.20
C CYS A 251 6.42 -7.73 -10.26
N LEU A 252 6.87 -8.32 -11.38
CA LEU A 252 6.01 -8.70 -12.49
C LEU A 252 6.24 -10.16 -12.83
N GLU A 253 5.19 -10.97 -12.67
CA GLU A 253 5.23 -12.42 -12.91
C GLU A 253 6.38 -13.14 -12.17
N GLY A 254 6.72 -12.65 -10.97
CA GLY A 254 7.76 -13.22 -10.13
C GLY A 254 9.18 -12.81 -10.50
N LYS A 255 9.33 -11.73 -11.29
CA LYS A 255 10.63 -11.14 -11.62
C LYS A 255 10.68 -9.68 -11.19
N CYS A 256 11.78 -9.29 -10.55
CA CYS A 256 12.02 -7.89 -10.24
C CYS A 256 12.18 -7.09 -11.53
N VAL A 257 11.48 -5.97 -11.60
CA VAL A 257 11.59 -4.99 -12.69
C VAL A 257 11.96 -3.64 -12.09
N VAL A 258 12.93 -2.96 -12.71
CA VAL A 258 13.27 -1.58 -12.34
C VAL A 258 12.47 -0.63 -13.21
N LEU A 259 11.71 0.25 -12.57
CA LEU A 259 10.83 1.22 -13.22
C LEU A 259 11.50 2.60 -13.35
N SER A 260 12.32 2.97 -12.37
CA SER A 260 13.15 4.18 -12.38
C SER A 260 14.43 3.97 -11.60
N VAL A 261 15.44 4.77 -11.93
CA VAL A 261 16.78 4.73 -11.31
C VAL A 261 17.06 6.03 -10.56
N LYS A 262 17.87 5.95 -9.52
CA LYS A 262 18.34 7.11 -8.75
C LYS A 262 19.27 7.98 -9.58
N GLU A 263 19.42 9.23 -9.19
CA GLU A 263 20.42 10.13 -9.79
C GLU A 263 21.82 9.50 -9.71
N GLY A 264 22.60 9.61 -10.79
CA GLY A 264 23.90 8.94 -10.92
C GLY A 264 23.85 7.49 -11.41
N TYR A 265 22.65 6.92 -11.65
CA TYR A 265 22.48 5.60 -12.25
C TYR A 265 21.72 5.67 -13.58
N ALA A 266 21.98 4.71 -14.47
CA ALA A 266 21.27 4.48 -15.73
C ALA A 266 20.75 3.03 -15.80
N PRO A 267 19.70 2.75 -16.59
CA PRO A 267 19.28 1.38 -16.85
C PRO A 267 20.41 0.59 -17.53
N GLY A 268 20.86 -0.49 -16.89
CA GLY A 268 21.85 -1.42 -17.44
C GLY A 268 21.23 -2.42 -18.41
N ALA A 269 22.07 -3.08 -19.21
CA ALA A 269 21.64 -4.04 -20.23
C ALA A 269 20.88 -5.26 -19.66
N ASN A 270 21.11 -5.59 -18.39
CA ASN A 270 20.40 -6.66 -17.67
C ASN A 270 19.10 -6.19 -17.00
N GLY A 271 18.66 -4.95 -17.25
CA GLY A 271 17.50 -4.36 -16.60
C GLY A 271 17.72 -3.92 -15.15
N ARG A 272 18.97 -3.92 -14.66
CA ARG A 272 19.35 -3.37 -13.34
C ARG A 272 20.10 -2.05 -13.48
N PRO A 273 20.08 -1.18 -12.46
CA PRO A 273 20.76 0.11 -12.51
C PRO A 273 22.28 -0.08 -12.58
N THR A 274 22.95 0.77 -13.35
CA THR A 274 24.42 0.84 -13.46
C THR A 274 24.86 2.28 -13.25
N LEU A 275 25.96 2.51 -12.54
CA LEU A 275 26.47 3.87 -12.31
C LEU A 275 26.84 4.57 -13.63
N ILE A 276 26.33 5.79 -13.79
CA ILE A 276 26.68 6.68 -14.91
C ILE A 276 28.13 7.11 -14.69
N GLY A 277 29.03 6.62 -15.54
CA GLY A 277 30.48 6.85 -15.43
C GLY A 277 31.33 5.60 -15.60
N LEU A 278 30.74 4.40 -15.53
CA LEU A 278 31.41 3.14 -15.91
C LEU A 278 31.28 2.79 -17.40
N HIS A 279 30.72 3.69 -18.22
CA HIS A 279 30.60 3.53 -19.69
C HIS A 279 31.91 3.85 -20.45
N GLN A 280 33.07 3.73 -19.80
CA GLN A 280 34.39 3.77 -20.44
C GLN A 280 35.33 2.73 -19.82
N ALA A 281 35.04 1.45 -20.02
CA ALA A 281 36.06 0.41 -20.09
C ALA A 281 35.43 -0.86 -20.69
N TYR A 282 36.00 -1.29 -21.82
CA TYR A 282 35.65 -2.41 -22.71
C TYR A 282 34.69 -2.10 -23.85
#